data_AF-A0A3S2X934-F1
#
_entry.id   AF-A0A3S2X934-F1
#
_cell.length_a   1.000
_cell.length_b   1.000
_cell.length_c   1.000
_cell.angle_alpha   90.00
_cell.angle_beta   90.00
_cell.angle_gamma   90.00
#
_symmetry.space_group_name_H-M   'P 1'
#
loop_
_entity.id
_entity.type
_entity.pdbx_description
1 polymer ?
#
loop_
_entity_poly.entity_id
_entity_poly.type
_entity_poly.pdbx_seq_one_letter_code
_entity_poly.pdbx_strand_id
1 'polypeptide(L)'
;MKKKEAFTQSEYLHFPEVRFFQWCNEKYKINKGIYHTIDEWFYTNGINNIISRRIHVIAYLEYLLTQDQFQTDSKYVKFGSGGLVKSLNEFLAETNSIL
;
A
#
# COMPACT_ATOMS: atom_id res chain seq x y z
N MET A 1 -21.12 -3.35 -4.86
CA MET A 1 -21.35 -1.98 -4.33
C MET A 1 -21.15 -1.86 -2.82
N LYS A 2 -21.79 -2.65 -1.95
CA LYS A 2 -21.70 -2.50 -0.47
C LYS A 2 -20.28 -2.58 0.15
N LYS A 3 -19.33 -3.27 -0.47
CA LYS A 3 -17.95 -3.42 0.04
C LYS A 3 -17.07 -2.18 -0.15
N LYS A 4 -17.34 -1.38 -1.20
CA LYS A 4 -16.52 -0.21 -1.56
C LYS A 4 -16.81 0.98 -0.64
N GLU A 5 -18.07 1.16 -0.24
CA GLU A 5 -18.51 2.20 0.69
C GLU A 5 -18.03 1.97 2.13
N ALA A 6 -17.96 0.71 2.59
CA ALA A 6 -17.43 0.37 3.90
C ALA A 6 -15.92 0.67 4.04
N PHE A 7 -15.15 0.52 2.95
CA PHE A 7 -13.72 0.81 2.97
C PHE A 7 -13.47 2.31 3.11
N THR A 8 -14.20 3.15 2.37
CA THR A 8 -14.06 4.62 2.40
C THR A 8 -14.43 5.29 3.73
N GLN A 9 -15.15 4.61 4.63
CA GLN A 9 -15.51 5.14 5.95
C GLN A 9 -14.60 4.66 7.08
N SER A 10 -13.54 3.91 6.75
CA SER A 10 -12.60 3.46 7.77
C SER A 10 -11.85 4.66 8.37
N GLU A 11 -11.92 4.82 9.70
CA GLU A 11 -11.35 5.96 10.43
C GLU A 11 -9.86 6.18 10.11
N TYR A 12 -9.11 5.09 9.92
CA TYR A 12 -7.69 5.17 9.60
C TYR A 12 -7.38 5.91 8.29
N LEU A 13 -8.30 5.89 7.31
CA LEU A 13 -8.12 6.65 6.07
C LEU A 13 -8.10 8.16 6.29
N HIS A 14 -8.64 8.64 7.41
CA HIS A 14 -8.70 10.05 7.76
C HIS A 14 -7.65 10.47 8.79
N PHE A 15 -6.79 9.53 9.23
CA PHE A 15 -5.73 9.84 10.19
C PHE A 15 -4.79 10.93 9.67
N PRO A 16 -4.20 11.77 10.55
CA PRO A 16 -3.04 12.57 10.19
C PRO A 16 -1.93 11.69 9.63
N GLU A 17 -1.10 12.25 8.75
CA GLU A 17 -0.09 11.50 7.99
C GLU A 17 0.78 10.58 8.86
N VAL A 18 1.30 11.11 9.98
CA VAL A 18 2.13 10.34 10.93
C VAL A 18 1.36 9.14 11.51
N ARG A 19 0.10 9.35 11.89
CA ARG A 19 -0.74 8.29 12.49
C ARG A 19 -1.16 7.25 11.45
N PHE A 20 -1.40 7.67 10.21
CA PHE A 20 -1.65 6.74 9.10
C PHE A 20 -0.42 5.87 8.81
N PHE A 21 0.77 6.48 8.75
CA PHE A 21 2.02 5.76 8.59
C PHE A 21 2.26 4.76 9.74
N GLN A 22 2.06 5.18 10.99
CA GLN A 22 2.21 4.29 12.15
C GLN A 22 1.30 3.07 12.06
N TRP A 23 0.03 3.28 11.70
CA TRP A 23 -0.91 2.20 11.47
C TRP A 23 -0.42 1.24 10.36
N CYS A 24 0.10 1.77 9.26
CA CYS A 24 0.67 0.95 8.18
C CYS A 24 1.92 0.18 8.65
N ASN A 25 2.81 0.82 9.41
CA ASN A 25 4.03 0.23 9.95
C ASN A 25 3.72 -0.94 10.88
N GLU A 26 2.78 -0.76 11.80
CA GLU A 26 2.39 -1.78 12.78
C GLU A 26 1.79 -3.01 12.10
N LYS A 27 0.89 -2.79 11.14
CA LYS A 27 0.13 -3.85 10.47
C LYS A 27 0.92 -4.57 9.38
N TYR A 28 1.64 -3.83 8.54
CA TYR A 28 2.27 -4.37 7.32
C TYR A 28 3.80 -4.42 7.39
N LYS A 29 4.40 -4.05 8.52
CA LYS A 29 5.84 -4.09 8.72
C LYS A 29 6.61 -3.34 7.62
N ILE A 30 6.12 -2.19 7.19
CA ILE A 30 6.84 -1.31 6.25
C ILE A 30 7.59 -0.22 6.99
N ASN A 31 8.79 0.12 6.52
CA ASN A 31 9.50 1.29 7.02
C ASN A 31 9.02 2.59 6.33
N LYS A 32 9.45 3.74 6.84
CA LYS A 32 9.05 5.07 6.34
C LYS A 32 9.42 5.30 4.87
N GLY A 33 10.61 4.84 4.45
CA GLY A 33 11.07 5.00 3.07
C GLY A 33 10.22 4.21 2.07
N ILE A 34 9.85 2.98 2.42
CA ILE A 34 8.94 2.14 1.62
C ILE A 34 7.57 2.82 1.53
N TYR A 35 7.00 3.23 2.67
CA TYR A 35 5.71 3.93 2.70
C TYR A 35 5.70 5.16 1.79
N HIS A 36 6.69 6.05 1.93
CA HIS A 36 6.78 7.26 1.11
C HIS A 36 6.93 6.94 -0.38
N THR A 37 7.71 5.93 -0.73
CA THR A 37 7.90 5.55 -2.14
C THR A 37 6.59 5.03 -2.74
N ILE A 38 5.81 4.25 -1.99
CA ILE A 38 4.50 3.77 -2.45
C ILE A 38 3.53 4.94 -2.61
N ASP A 39 3.44 5.82 -1.62
CA ASP A 39 2.55 6.99 -1.67
C ASP A 39 2.90 7.89 -2.85
N GLU A 40 4.17 8.28 -2.99
CA GLU A 40 4.64 9.13 -4.08
C GLU A 40 4.41 8.49 -5.45
N TRP A 41 4.61 7.17 -5.56
CA TRP A 41 4.39 6.46 -6.81
C TRP A 41 2.92 6.51 -7.24
N PHE A 42 1.97 6.26 -6.32
CA PHE A 42 0.55 6.39 -6.66
C PHE A 42 0.14 7.83 -6.96
N TYR A 43 0.72 8.81 -6.25
CA TYR A 43 0.49 10.22 -6.54
C TYR A 43 0.94 10.60 -7.96
N THR A 44 2.18 10.23 -8.32
CA THR A 44 2.76 10.48 -9.65
C THR A 44 1.97 9.77 -10.76
N ASN A 45 1.34 8.63 -10.46
CA ASN A 45 0.45 7.91 -11.39
C ASN A 45 -1.00 8.44 -11.39
N GLY A 46 -1.26 9.64 -10.84
CA GLY A 46 -2.51 10.38 -10.99
C GLY A 46 -3.53 10.22 -9.86
N ILE A 47 -3.20 9.49 -8.78
CA ILE A 47 -4.10 9.29 -7.63
C ILE A 47 -3.94 10.44 -6.63
N ASN A 48 -4.43 11.62 -7.03
CA ASN A 48 -4.23 12.88 -6.30
C ASN A 48 -5.02 12.94 -4.98
N ASN A 49 -6.23 12.40 -4.95
CA ASN A 49 -7.07 12.42 -3.76
C ASN A 49 -6.46 11.56 -2.64
N ILE A 50 -6.22 12.17 -1.48
CA ILE A 50 -5.52 11.50 -0.36
C ILE A 50 -6.22 10.23 0.12
N ILE A 51 -7.56 10.23 0.22
CA ILE A 51 -8.32 9.06 0.67
C ILE A 51 -8.20 7.94 -0.38
N SER A 52 -8.38 8.29 -1.65
CA SER A 52 -8.18 7.34 -2.75
C SER A 52 -6.78 6.75 -2.75
N ARG A 53 -5.74 7.58 -2.59
CA ARG A 53 -4.35 7.13 -2.57
C ARG A 53 -4.07 6.19 -1.40
N ARG A 54 -4.57 6.51 -0.20
CA ARG A 54 -4.46 5.64 0.97
C ARG A 54 -5.12 4.28 0.78
N ILE A 55 -6.26 4.23 0.07
CA ILE A 55 -6.89 2.96 -0.29
C ILE A 55 -5.96 2.14 -1.20
N HIS A 56 -5.30 2.76 -2.18
CA HIS A 56 -4.35 2.07 -3.06
C HIS A 56 -3.08 1.61 -2.32
N VAL A 57 -2.55 2.45 -1.43
CA VAL A 57 -1.46 2.06 -0.52
C VAL A 57 -1.87 0.80 0.25
N ILE A 58 -3.03 0.79 0.89
CA ILE A 58 -3.51 -0.36 1.66
C ILE A 58 -3.69 -1.60 0.78
N ALA A 59 -4.32 -1.45 -0.39
CA ALA A 59 -4.53 -2.55 -1.31
C ALA A 59 -3.20 -3.18 -1.75
N TYR A 60 -2.19 -2.36 -2.05
CA TYR A 60 -0.85 -2.85 -2.37
C TYR A 60 -0.19 -3.55 -1.17
N LEU A 61 -0.32 -2.99 0.04
CA LEU A 61 0.24 -3.62 1.23
C LEU A 61 -0.44 -4.96 1.58
N GLU A 62 -1.74 -5.08 1.32
CA GLU A 62 -2.47 -6.35 1.44
C GLU A 62 -2.03 -7.35 0.37
N TYR A 63 -1.79 -6.90 -0.87
CA TYR A 63 -1.18 -7.72 -1.92
C TYR A 63 0.16 -8.28 -1.49
N LEU A 64 1.04 -7.49 -0.87
CA LEU A 64 2.34 -7.98 -0.39
C LEU A 64 2.21 -9.16 0.58
N LEU A 65 1.18 -9.17 1.44
CA LEU A 65 0.95 -10.27 2.39
C LEU A 65 0.57 -11.58 1.69
N THR A 66 0.07 -11.53 0.46
CA THR A 66 -0.25 -12.72 -0.34
C THR A 66 0.97 -13.35 -1.01
N GLN A 67 2.10 -12.64 -1.04
CA GLN A 67 3.31 -13.10 -1.70
C GLN A 67 4.27 -13.76 -0.69
N ASP A 68 4.68 -15.00 -0.97
CA ASP A 68 5.53 -15.79 -0.06
C ASP A 68 6.85 -15.07 0.30
N GLN A 69 7.42 -14.33 -0.65
CA GLN A 69 8.67 -13.59 -0.45
C GLN A 69 8.61 -12.50 0.63
N PHE A 70 7.41 -12.07 1.04
CA PHE A 70 7.21 -11.07 2.08
C PHE A 70 6.71 -11.67 3.41
N GLN A 71 6.49 -12.98 3.46
CA GLN A 71 6.20 -13.72 4.68
C GLN A 71 7.52 -14.07 5.39
N THR A 72 8.15 -13.07 5.99
CA THR A 72 9.47 -13.20 6.65
C THR A 72 9.38 -12.84 8.13
N ASP A 73 10.22 -13.43 8.98
CA ASP A 73 10.38 -13.05 10.39
C ASP A 73 11.09 -11.69 10.59
N SER A 74 11.50 -11.02 9.50
CA SER A 74 12.21 -9.75 9.62
C SER A 74 11.27 -8.62 10.05
N LYS A 75 11.83 -7.66 10.82
CA LYS A 75 11.07 -6.52 11.35
C LYS A 75 10.38 -5.70 10.25
N TYR A 76 10.96 -5.65 9.05
CA TYR A 76 10.41 -4.91 7.92
C TYR A 76 10.51 -5.66 6.60
N VAL A 77 9.51 -5.46 5.74
CA VAL A 77 9.55 -5.85 4.32
C VAL A 77 10.79 -5.23 3.66
N LYS A 78 11.45 -6.01 2.80
CA LYS A 78 12.66 -5.60 2.08
C LYS A 78 12.46 -5.70 0.58
N PHE A 79 13.01 -4.75 -0.14
CA PHE A 79 13.08 -4.75 -1.59
C PHE A 79 14.55 -4.63 -2.01
N GLY A 80 14.94 -5.37 -3.05
CA GLY A 80 16.20 -5.14 -3.74
C GLY A 80 16.19 -3.81 -4.52
N SER A 81 17.31 -3.46 -5.14
CA SER A 81 17.39 -2.25 -5.98
C SER A 81 16.31 -2.28 -7.07
N GLY A 82 15.48 -1.23 -7.13
CA GLY A 82 14.34 -1.13 -8.06
C GLY A 82 13.17 -2.10 -7.79
N GLY A 83 13.29 -3.00 -6.81
CA GLY A 83 12.31 -4.07 -6.58
C GLY A 83 10.94 -3.58 -6.15
N LEU A 84 10.86 -2.44 -5.44
CA LEU A 84 9.60 -1.86 -5.00
C LEU A 84 8.76 -1.36 -6.19
N VAL A 85 9.37 -0.62 -7.11
CA VAL A 85 8.67 -0.14 -8.30
C VAL A 85 8.26 -1.30 -9.20
N LYS A 86 9.10 -2.33 -9.34
CA LYS A 86 8.72 -3.55 -10.08
C LYS A 86 7.48 -4.21 -9.48
N SER A 87 7.46 -4.40 -8.16
CA SER A 87 6.33 -5.02 -7.46
C SER A 87 5.03 -4.19 -7.54
N LEU A 88 5.12 -2.86 -7.54
CA LEU A 88 3.96 -1.98 -7.79
C LEU A 88 3.36 -2.17 -9.20
N ASN A 89 4.21 -2.34 -10.22
CA ASN A 89 3.74 -2.63 -11.57
C ASN A 89 3.10 -4.03 -11.67
N GLU A 90 3.67 -5.02 -11.00
CA GLU A 90 3.10 -6.38 -10.91
C GLU A 90 1.71 -6.35 -10.26
N PHE A 91 1.57 -5.65 -9.14
CA PHE A 91 0.28 -5.41 -8.49
C PHE A 91 -0.77 -4.81 -9.43
N LEU A 92 -0.41 -3.79 -10.22
CA LEU A 92 -1.35 -3.21 -11.19
C LEU A 92 -1.69 -4.17 -12.33
N ALA A 93 -0.72 -4.93 -12.83
CA ALA A 93 -0.96 -5.90 -13.90
C ALA A 93 -1.92 -7.02 -13.44
N GLU A 94 -1.73 -7.53 -12.23
CA GLU A 94 -2.59 -8.56 -11.64
C GLU A 94 -4.00 -8.05 -11.31
N THR A 95 -4.12 -6.82 -10.79
CA THR A 95 -5.43 -6.24 -10.46
C THR A 95 -6.22 -5.79 -11.68
N ASN A 96 -5.55 -5.30 -12.73
CA ASN A 96 -6.20 -4.99 -14.01
C ASN A 96 -6.63 -6.24 -14.79
N SER A 97 -6.04 -7.41 -14.48
CA SER A 97 -6.44 -8.69 -15.10
C SER A 97 -7.72 -9.30 -14.49
N ILE A 98 -8.30 -8.64 -13.48
CA ILE A 98 -9.51 -9.08 -12.75
C ILE A 98 -10.74 -8.19 -13.08
N LEU A 99 -10.57 -7.18 -13.94
CA LEU A 99 -11.65 -6.37 -14.52
C LEU A 99 -11.84 -6.69 -16.00
#